data_AF-A0A821SQA7-F1
#
_entry.id   AF-A0A821SQA7-F1
#
_cell.length_a   1.000
_cell.length_b   1.000
_cell.length_c   1.000
_cell.angle_alpha   90.00
_cell.angle_beta   90.00
_cell.angle_gamma   90.00
#
_symmetry.space_group_name_H-M   'P 1'
#
loop_
_entity.id
_entity.type
_entity.pdbx_description
1 polymer ?
#
loop_
_entity_poly.entity_id
_entity_poly.type
_entity_poly.pdbx_seq_one_letter_code
_entity_poly.pdbx_strand_id
1 'polypeptide(L)'
;MRTSNSANVADASTFSFGSVNVGSTLDVQFTITNDAAATNNLTIPASLTAGGAYSIVAQPTSTSLAAGASTNFTVRFTPVSGANSYSFSFANNDSNENPYDITFSGTGVPACVAPNAVTNITLTPGAGIISGVIDAPTGGATGYLV
;
A
#
# COMPACT_ATOMS: atom_id res chain seq x y z
N MET A 1 21.77 5.41 -6.72
CA MET A 1 20.35 5.00 -6.83
C MET A 1 20.20 3.58 -6.32
N ARG A 2 19.64 3.44 -5.11
CA ARG A 2 18.99 2.25 -4.52
C ARG A 2 18.63 2.62 -3.08
N THR A 3 17.45 3.21 -2.88
CA THR A 3 16.88 3.37 -1.55
C THR A 3 16.17 2.06 -1.22
N SER A 4 16.88 1.11 -0.60
CA SER A 4 16.23 -0.05 0.00
C SER A 4 15.42 0.45 1.18
N ASN A 5 14.11 0.58 1.01
CA ASN A 5 13.17 0.90 2.09
C ASN A 5 13.00 -0.33 3.00
N SER A 6 14.08 -0.76 3.66
CA SER A 6 14.03 -1.72 4.76
C SER A 6 13.93 -0.92 6.06
N ALA A 7 12.74 -0.40 6.33
CA ALA A 7 12.42 0.06 7.68
C ALA A 7 12.09 -1.18 8.52
N ASN A 8 12.82 -1.37 9.62
CA ASN A 8 12.43 -2.37 10.61
C ASN A 8 11.08 -1.96 11.20
N VAL A 9 10.12 -2.88 11.17
CA VAL A 9 8.86 -2.73 11.90
C VAL A 9 9.13 -3.28 13.30
N ALA A 10 8.81 -2.51 14.33
CA ALA A 10 8.96 -2.95 15.72
C ALA A 10 7.65 -3.58 16.20
N ASP A 11 7.72 -4.41 17.23
CA ASP A 11 6.53 -4.88 17.94
C ASP A 11 5.71 -3.69 18.49
N ALA A 12 4.39 -3.82 18.47
CA ALA A 12 3.41 -2.80 18.80
C ALA A 12 3.55 -1.47 18.03
N SER A 13 4.18 -1.48 16.85
CA SER A 13 4.35 -0.29 16.01
C SER A 13 3.33 -0.19 14.87
N THR A 14 3.42 0.90 14.09
CA THR A 14 2.56 1.13 12.92
C THR A 14 3.37 1.05 11.64
N PHE A 15 2.88 0.26 10.67
CA PHE A 15 3.37 0.27 9.30
C PHE A 15 2.36 0.96 8.38
N SER A 16 2.83 1.93 7.58
CA SER A 16 1.98 2.65 6.62
C SER A 16 2.18 2.17 5.19
N PHE A 17 1.09 1.77 4.55
CA PHE A 17 0.98 1.51 3.12
C PHE A 17 0.84 2.81 2.29
N GLY A 18 0.77 3.97 2.95
CA GLY A 18 0.61 5.26 2.29
C GLY A 18 -0.73 5.42 1.58
N SER A 19 -0.74 6.21 0.49
CA SER A 19 -1.93 6.46 -0.32
C SER A 19 -1.95 5.54 -1.54
N VAL A 20 -3.07 4.83 -1.73
CA VAL A 20 -3.29 3.94 -2.88
C VAL A 20 -4.64 4.28 -3.50
N ASN A 21 -4.73 4.32 -4.83
CA ASN A 21 -6.00 4.61 -5.51
C ASN A 21 -7.04 3.52 -5.21
N VAL A 22 -8.28 3.93 -4.92
CA VAL A 22 -9.41 3.00 -4.81
C VAL A 22 -9.57 2.25 -6.14
N GLY A 23 -9.69 0.93 -6.07
CA GLY A 23 -9.70 0.03 -7.22
C GLY A 23 -8.32 -0.48 -7.65
N SER A 24 -7.24 0.02 -7.05
CA SER A 24 -5.89 -0.55 -7.15
C SER A 24 -5.51 -1.31 -5.88
N THR A 25 -4.37 -1.99 -5.92
CA THR A 25 -3.82 -2.72 -4.77
C THR A 25 -2.33 -2.43 -4.59
N LEU A 26 -1.84 -2.52 -3.36
CA LEU A 26 -0.41 -2.47 -3.06
C LEU A 26 -0.01 -3.71 -2.26
N ASP A 27 0.95 -4.46 -2.80
CA ASP A 27 1.51 -5.63 -2.13
C ASP A 27 2.84 -5.25 -1.46
N VAL A 28 2.96 -5.52 -0.17
CA VAL A 28 4.18 -5.30 0.61
C VAL A 28 4.64 -6.64 1.19
N GLN A 29 5.89 -7.00 0.89
CA GLN A 29 6.55 -8.15 1.47
C GLN A 29 7.18 -7.77 2.81
N PHE A 30 6.89 -8.56 3.84
CA PHE A 30 7.49 -8.50 5.15
C PHE A 30 8.43 -9.69 5.32
N THR A 31 9.54 -9.47 6.02
CA THR A 31 10.50 -10.50 6.37
C THR A 31 10.51 -10.66 7.89
N ILE A 32 10.22 -11.87 8.35
CA ILE A 32 10.38 -12.29 9.74
C ILE A 32 11.79 -12.85 9.86
N THR A 33 12.59 -12.29 10.77
CA THR A 33 13.97 -12.76 11.02
C THR A 33 14.07 -13.18 12.47
N ASN A 34 14.67 -14.34 12.73
CA ASN A 34 15.07 -14.72 14.08
C ASN A 34 16.45 -14.12 14.37
N ASP A 35 16.53 -13.09 15.20
CA ASP A 35 17.77 -12.38 15.52
C ASP A 35 18.50 -12.92 16.78
N ALA A 36 18.02 -14.01 17.35
CA ALA A 36 18.56 -14.58 18.59
C ALA A 36 20.05 -14.93 18.48
N ALA A 37 20.77 -14.76 19.61
CA ALA A 37 22.18 -15.12 19.77
C ALA A 37 22.39 -16.64 19.90
N ALA A 38 22.18 -17.37 18.80
CA ALA A 38 22.40 -18.82 18.61
C ALA A 38 21.53 -19.80 19.44
N THR A 39 21.19 -20.94 18.82
CA THR A 39 20.47 -22.13 19.33
C THR A 39 18.97 -22.02 19.62
N ASN A 40 18.39 -20.82 19.70
CA ASN A 40 16.94 -20.66 19.85
C ASN A 40 16.25 -20.59 18.49
N ASN A 41 15.33 -21.53 18.24
CA ASN A 41 14.47 -21.49 17.06
C ASN A 41 13.24 -20.63 17.33
N LEU A 42 12.95 -19.68 16.45
CA LEU A 42 11.69 -18.95 16.43
C LEU A 42 10.63 -19.81 15.73
N THR A 43 9.48 -19.99 16.37
CA THR A 43 8.33 -20.72 15.85
C THR A 43 7.18 -19.77 15.60
N ILE A 44 6.59 -19.81 14.40
CA ILE A 44 5.46 -18.97 13.97
C ILE A 44 4.33 -19.82 13.35
N PRO A 45 3.09 -19.30 13.27
CA PRO A 45 1.99 -19.97 12.58
C PRO A 45 2.28 -20.23 11.10
N ALA A 46 1.79 -21.37 10.60
CA ALA A 46 1.83 -21.70 9.16
C ALA A 46 0.90 -20.81 8.31
N SER A 47 -0.12 -20.21 8.95
CA SER A 47 -1.12 -19.39 8.31
C SER A 47 -1.31 -18.10 9.09
N LEU A 48 -1.02 -16.99 8.45
CA LEU A 48 -1.33 -15.64 8.91
C LEU A 48 -2.64 -15.18 8.28
N THR A 49 -3.40 -14.39 9.00
CA THR A 49 -4.66 -13.81 8.51
C THR A 49 -4.68 -12.31 8.76
N ALA A 50 -5.27 -11.59 7.82
CA ALA A 50 -5.52 -10.15 7.93
C ALA A 50 -6.98 -9.88 7.55
N GLY A 51 -7.44 -8.65 7.79
CA GLY A 51 -8.83 -8.27 7.55
C GLY A 51 -9.00 -6.81 7.15
N GLY A 52 -10.26 -6.41 6.98
CA GLY A 52 -10.62 -5.10 6.47
C GLY A 52 -10.11 -4.91 5.04
N ALA A 53 -9.33 -3.85 4.82
CA ALA A 53 -8.69 -3.56 3.55
C ALA A 53 -7.39 -4.36 3.31
N TYR A 54 -7.00 -5.25 4.22
CA TYR A 54 -5.73 -5.98 4.15
C TYR A 54 -5.96 -7.49 4.01
N SER A 55 -5.15 -8.18 3.21
CA SER A 55 -5.18 -9.63 3.06
C SER A 55 -3.77 -10.23 2.92
N ILE A 56 -3.59 -11.48 3.35
CA ILE A 56 -2.32 -12.20 3.16
C ILE A 56 -2.36 -12.91 1.81
N VAL A 57 -1.46 -12.53 0.89
CA VAL A 57 -1.38 -13.08 -0.48
C VAL A 57 -0.20 -14.03 -0.67
N ALA A 58 0.76 -14.05 0.26
CA ALA A 58 1.79 -15.07 0.36
C ALA A 58 2.06 -15.38 1.84
N GLN A 59 2.00 -16.67 2.19
CA GLN A 59 2.28 -17.15 3.54
C GLN A 59 3.79 -17.41 3.75
N PRO A 60 4.27 -17.43 5.00
CA PRO A 60 5.60 -17.94 5.33
C PRO A 60 5.83 -19.34 4.76
N THR A 61 7.00 -19.57 4.16
CA THR A 61 7.38 -20.90 3.64
C THR A 61 8.02 -21.80 4.70
N SER A 62 8.53 -21.20 5.79
CA SER A 62 8.98 -21.90 6.99
C SER A 62 8.29 -21.33 8.22
N THR A 63 7.95 -22.23 9.15
CA THR A 63 7.36 -21.92 10.46
C THR A 63 8.35 -22.08 11.61
N SER A 64 9.54 -22.63 11.35
CA SER A 64 10.62 -22.76 12.32
C SER A 64 11.89 -22.18 11.74
N LEU A 65 12.39 -21.12 12.37
CA LEU A 65 13.55 -20.37 11.92
C LEU A 65 14.68 -20.60 12.92
N ALA A 66 15.79 -21.18 12.46
CA ALA A 66 17.02 -21.20 13.24
C ALA A 66 17.52 -19.76 13.49
N ALA A 67 18.41 -19.57 14.46
CA ALA A 67 19.04 -18.28 14.70
C ALA A 67 19.68 -17.73 13.40
N GLY A 68 19.37 -16.47 13.07
CA GLY A 68 19.79 -15.79 11.84
C GLY A 68 19.00 -16.16 10.58
N ALA A 69 18.07 -17.11 10.64
CA ALA A 69 17.21 -17.46 9.51
C ALA A 69 16.01 -16.51 9.40
N SER A 70 15.45 -16.44 8.19
CA SER A 70 14.29 -15.60 7.88
C SER A 70 13.27 -16.31 7.01
N THR A 71 12.04 -15.80 7.03
CA THR A 71 10.95 -16.19 6.13
C THR A 71 10.14 -14.96 5.75
N ASN A 72 9.40 -15.04 4.65
CA ASN A 72 8.68 -13.89 4.11
C ASN A 72 7.17 -14.18 4.07
N PHE A 73 6.37 -13.13 4.28
CA PHE A 73 4.95 -13.12 3.94
C PHE A 73 4.62 -11.83 3.19
N THR A 74 3.53 -11.83 2.43
CA THR A 74 3.11 -10.64 1.67
C THR A 74 1.71 -10.23 2.08
N VAL A 75 1.57 -8.97 2.46
CA VAL A 75 0.28 -8.33 2.76
C VAL A 75 -0.11 -7.48 1.56
N ARG A 76 -1.33 -7.68 1.08
CA ARG A 76 -1.98 -6.83 0.09
C ARG A 76 -2.87 -5.83 0.79
N PHE A 77 -2.74 -4.55 0.42
CA PHE A 77 -3.67 -3.49 0.76
C PHE A 77 -4.59 -3.20 -0.44
N THR A 78 -5.89 -3.33 -0.21
CA THR A 78 -6.99 -3.01 -1.14
C THR A 78 -7.85 -1.91 -0.51
N PRO A 79 -7.47 -0.62 -0.68
CA PRO A 79 -8.12 0.48 0.03
C PRO A 79 -9.61 0.64 -0.32
N VAL A 80 -10.41 0.98 0.70
CA VAL A 80 -11.62 1.80 0.49
C VAL A 80 -11.28 3.27 0.64
N SER A 81 -12.11 4.17 0.08
CA SER A 81 -11.88 5.62 0.14
C SER A 81 -11.70 6.11 1.58
N GLY A 82 -10.70 6.96 1.81
CA GLY A 82 -10.37 7.49 3.14
C GLY A 82 -9.38 6.61 3.92
N ALA A 83 -9.34 6.79 5.24
CA ALA A 83 -8.40 6.10 6.11
C ALA A 83 -8.79 4.64 6.33
N ASN A 84 -7.81 3.74 6.27
CA ASN A 84 -7.94 2.30 6.49
C ASN A 84 -6.94 1.90 7.59
N SER A 85 -7.41 1.22 8.62
CA SER A 85 -6.57 0.72 9.71
C SER A 85 -6.91 -0.72 10.05
N TYR A 86 -5.91 -1.52 10.43
CA TYR A 86 -6.09 -2.89 10.88
C TYR A 86 -5.00 -3.30 11.86
N SER A 87 -5.40 -3.83 13.02
CA SER A 87 -4.47 -4.41 13.99
C SER A 87 -4.18 -5.86 13.60
N PHE A 88 -2.98 -6.09 13.09
CA PHE A 88 -2.47 -7.39 12.72
C PHE A 88 -1.62 -7.95 13.85
N SER A 89 -1.80 -9.23 14.17
CA SER A 89 -0.98 -9.90 15.16
C SER A 89 -0.79 -11.37 14.82
N PHE A 90 0.31 -11.95 15.27
CA PHE A 90 0.54 -13.38 15.18
C PHE A 90 1.30 -13.90 16.40
N ALA A 91 0.89 -15.07 16.88
CA ALA A 91 1.59 -15.74 17.97
C ALA A 91 2.99 -16.17 17.52
N ASN A 92 3.93 -16.25 18.45
CA ASN A 92 5.24 -16.86 18.25
C ASN A 92 5.76 -17.38 19.60
N ASN A 93 7.01 -17.85 19.67
CA ASN A 93 7.59 -18.35 20.92
C ASN A 93 8.67 -17.43 21.52
N ASP A 94 8.77 -16.18 21.05
CA ASP A 94 9.59 -15.16 21.68
C ASP A 94 8.88 -14.55 22.89
N SER A 95 9.55 -14.55 24.04
CA SER A 95 8.91 -14.33 25.34
C SER A 95 8.45 -12.88 25.59
N ASN A 96 9.10 -11.91 24.96
CA ASN A 96 8.83 -10.49 25.11
C ASN A 96 8.05 -9.90 23.92
N GLU A 97 7.86 -10.68 22.85
CA GLU A 97 7.29 -10.24 21.56
C GLU A 97 6.22 -11.22 21.06
N ASN A 98 5.60 -11.97 21.99
CA ASN A 98 4.49 -12.87 21.71
C ASN A 98 3.19 -12.40 22.40
N PRO A 99 2.12 -12.08 21.64
CA PRO A 99 2.09 -12.03 20.18
C PRO A 99 2.95 -10.88 19.63
N TYR A 100 3.33 -10.97 18.36
CA TYR A 100 3.95 -9.86 17.65
C TYR A 100 2.85 -9.02 17.00
N ASP A 101 2.78 -7.74 17.33
CA ASP A 101 1.70 -6.82 16.97
C ASP A 101 2.16 -5.72 15.99
N ILE A 102 1.38 -5.50 14.92
CA ILE A 102 1.57 -4.39 13.98
C ILE A 102 0.22 -3.74 13.69
N THR A 103 0.15 -2.41 13.77
CA THR A 103 -0.97 -1.66 13.19
C THR A 103 -0.68 -1.33 11.74
N PHE A 104 -1.48 -1.85 10.81
CA PHE A 104 -1.44 -1.43 9.41
C PHE A 104 -2.29 -0.17 9.21
N SER A 105 -1.74 0.81 8.51
CA SER A 105 -2.43 2.04 8.13
C SER A 105 -2.27 2.33 6.63
N GLY A 106 -3.27 2.94 6.03
CA GLY A 106 -3.26 3.31 4.62
C GLY A 106 -4.43 4.23 4.27
N THR A 107 -4.35 4.92 3.15
CA THR A 107 -5.42 5.82 2.68
C THR A 107 -5.83 5.47 1.26
N GLY A 108 -7.12 5.23 1.05
CA GLY A 108 -7.70 5.14 -0.28
C GLY A 108 -7.95 6.52 -0.85
N VAL A 109 -7.23 6.86 -1.92
CA VAL A 109 -7.49 8.10 -2.67
C VAL A 109 -8.44 7.79 -3.83
N PRO A 110 -9.48 8.60 -4.08
CA PRO A 110 -10.32 8.42 -5.26
C PRO A 110 -9.45 8.31 -6.52
N ALA A 111 -9.80 7.39 -7.42
CA ALA A 111 -9.15 7.35 -8.72
C ALA A 111 -9.37 8.70 -9.43
N CYS A 112 -8.30 9.30 -9.94
CA CYS A 112 -8.44 10.45 -10.82
C CYS A 112 -9.12 9.94 -12.09
N VAL A 113 -10.40 10.30 -12.28
CA VAL A 113 -11.01 10.19 -13.60
C VAL A 113 -10.38 11.31 -14.44
N ALA A 114 -9.68 10.94 -15.50
CA ALA A 114 -9.27 11.94 -16.49
C ALA A 114 -10.55 12.68 -16.93
N PRO A 115 -10.54 14.02 -17.05
CA PRO A 115 -11.70 14.71 -17.60
C PRO A 115 -12.03 14.09 -18.94
N ASN A 116 -13.29 13.68 -19.13
CA ASN A 116 -13.76 13.21 -20.42
C ASN A 116 -13.36 14.26 -21.46
N ALA A 117 -12.49 13.90 -22.41
CA ALA A 117 -12.17 14.80 -23.49
C ALA A 117 -13.48 15.09 -24.25
N VAL A 118 -14.02 16.29 -24.09
CA VAL A 118 -15.13 16.76 -24.91
C VAL A 118 -14.54 17.06 -26.28
N THR A 119 -14.46 16.04 -27.15
CA THR A 119 -13.75 16.17 -28.43
C THR A 119 -14.56 16.88 -29.50
N ASN A 120 -15.87 17.12 -29.30
CA ASN A 120 -16.73 17.58 -30.39
C ASN A 120 -17.83 18.55 -29.89
N ILE A 121 -17.48 19.81 -29.65
CA ILE A 121 -18.48 20.89 -29.66
C ILE A 121 -18.66 21.30 -31.12
N THR A 122 -19.74 20.84 -31.76
CA THR A 122 -20.11 21.29 -33.10
C THR A 122 -20.78 22.66 -33.02
N LEU A 123 -20.11 23.70 -33.48
CA LEU A 123 -20.68 25.05 -33.62
C LEU A 123 -21.35 25.17 -34.99
N THR A 124 -22.67 25.28 -35.02
CA THR A 124 -23.40 25.67 -36.24
C THR A 124 -23.37 27.20 -36.39
N PRO A 125 -23.01 27.74 -37.57
CA PRO A 125 -23.10 29.18 -37.83
C PRO A 125 -24.53 29.68 -37.56
N GLY A 126 -24.69 30.60 -36.60
CA GLY A 126 -25.98 31.16 -36.19
C GLY A 126 -26.51 30.68 -34.83
N ALA A 127 -25.87 29.69 -34.20
CA ALA A 127 -26.13 29.38 -32.80
C ALA A 127 -25.41 30.41 -31.91
N GLY A 128 -26.16 31.08 -31.03
CA GLY A 128 -25.66 32.09 -30.11
C GLY A 128 -24.47 31.62 -29.27
N ILE A 129 -23.64 32.57 -28.88
CA ILE A 129 -22.45 32.39 -28.03
C ILE A 129 -22.69 31.38 -26.90
N ILE A 130 -21.85 30.34 -26.84
CA ILE A 130 -21.78 29.47 -25.67
C ILE A 130 -20.94 30.23 -24.63
N SER A 131 -21.59 30.85 -23.66
CA SER A 131 -20.89 31.46 -22.52
C SER A 131 -20.50 30.35 -21.55
N GLY A 132 -19.32 29.77 -21.73
CA GLY A 132 -18.70 28.85 -20.78
C GLY A 132 -17.20 29.15 -20.70
N VAL A 133 -16.71 29.47 -19.51
CA VAL A 133 -15.29 29.71 -19.27
C VAL A 133 -14.54 28.42 -19.55
N ILE A 134 -13.76 28.39 -20.63
CA ILE A 134 -12.72 27.36 -20.79
C ILE A 134 -11.60 27.78 -19.86
N ASP A 135 -11.51 27.12 -18.69
CA ASP A 135 -10.34 27.26 -17.83
C ASP A 135 -9.15 26.62 -18.55
N ALA A 136 -8.14 27.43 -18.88
CA ALA A 136 -6.92 26.95 -19.51
C ALA A 136 -6.12 26.12 -18.49
N PRO A 137 -5.47 25.02 -18.88
CA PRO A 137 -4.59 24.32 -17.97
C PRO A 137 -3.46 25.28 -17.57
N THR A 138 -3.37 25.55 -16.26
CA THR A 138 -2.27 26.29 -15.67
C THR A 138 -0.95 25.53 -15.91
N GLY A 139 -0.12 26.08 -16.80
CA GLY A 139 1.32 25.85 -16.78
C GLY A 139 1.91 25.04 -17.95
N GLY A 140 2.52 25.78 -18.87
CA GLY A 140 3.87 25.47 -19.36
C GLY A 140 4.00 24.61 -20.62
N ALA A 141 4.07 25.26 -21.78
CA ALA A 141 5.26 25.27 -22.65
C ALA A 141 4.99 26.05 -23.94
N THR A 142 5.93 26.91 -24.26
CA THR A 142 6.04 27.79 -25.44
C THR A 142 6.02 27.03 -26.77
N GLY A 143 5.26 27.52 -27.76
CA GLY A 143 5.31 27.05 -29.16
C GLY A 143 4.56 27.98 -30.12
N TYR A 144 5.26 28.47 -31.14
CA TYR A 144 4.95 29.61 -32.03
C TYR A 144 3.87 29.31 -33.10
N LEU A 145 3.15 30.34 -33.57
CA LEU A 145 2.52 30.37 -34.90
C LEU A 145 2.96 31.68 -35.59
N VAL A 146 3.54 31.53 -36.79
CA VAL A 146 3.61 32.61 -37.78
C VAL A 146 2.26 32.72 -38.46
#